data_AF-I9TKA5-F1
#
_entry.id   AF-I9TKA5-F1
#
_cell.length_a   1.000
_cell.length_b   1.000
_cell.length_c   1.000
_cell.angle_alpha   90.00
_cell.angle_beta   90.00
_cell.angle_gamma   90.00
#
_symmetry.space_group_name_H-M   'P 1'
#
loop_
_entity.id
_entity.type
_entity.pdbx_description
1 polymer ?
#
loop_
_entity_poly.entity_id
_entity_poly.type
_entity_poly.pdbx_seq_one_letter_code
_entity_poly.pdbx_strand_id
1 'polypeptide(L)'
;MFIMDHEGSTPYWVNTNTNLKTRLTPNFGIQFYTRGVEQSLTVGAYFFQNFHNYSTNFPYRWGPTMYYKARGKRFTFYGGIFPRKNLLGRYGLNIFAPYYWFIDPNARGFLLQFQNHYSPSKPYYGHAEFMLDWFGGNCYNTCKFGRNPYGNAMDRFQMNGSVAYNFFKDLLGIGGYFVLFHNEDKYLLNGADGMKFNEKKAIDNNNIYLMDRLYFNAYIGTSLLDIAPFMEKLNASFGMVSESSRLRQIHKNVPFMNSVGGQLDVEIQYKGFGIHNLFFFAKTPEMPFYNQYQYVEMYCTPSYCPTPIYRGVPFFQANLYNRFDFYYNWKNDFASVRINFVLNAMRGGFDRSLPWSESYQVYMTVAFDPYNLINKIARKK
;
A
#
# COMPACT_ATOMS: atom_id res chain seq x y z
N MET A 1 6.22 15.67 -1.68
CA MET A 1 5.85 15.96 -0.29
C MET A 1 4.58 15.23 0.06
N PHE A 2 4.48 14.73 1.27
CA PHE A 2 3.28 14.13 1.81
C PHE A 2 3.04 14.68 3.22
N ILE A 3 1.81 15.12 3.44
CA ILE A 3 1.28 15.54 4.72
C ILE A 3 0.14 14.59 5.04
N MET A 4 0.17 14.02 6.23
CA MET A 4 -0.98 13.37 6.82
C MET A 4 -1.15 13.95 8.20
N ASP A 5 -2.35 14.42 8.47
CA ASP A 5 -2.79 14.74 9.80
C ASP A 5 -3.98 13.85 10.15
N HIS A 6 -3.96 13.28 11.33
CA HIS A 6 -5.04 12.44 11.83
C HIS A 6 -5.42 12.96 13.19
N GLU A 7 -6.66 13.42 13.28
CA GLU A 7 -7.25 13.99 14.48
C GLU A 7 -8.31 13.05 15.06
N GLY A 8 -8.39 13.07 16.40
CA GLY A 8 -9.23 12.20 17.20
C GLY A 8 -8.50 10.97 17.72
N SER A 9 -9.19 10.25 18.60
CA SER A 9 -8.78 8.97 19.14
C SER A 9 -9.98 8.03 19.05
N THR A 10 -9.80 6.89 18.38
CA THR A 10 -10.80 5.83 18.29
C THR A 10 -10.25 4.55 18.91
N PRO A 11 -11.12 3.58 19.27
CA PRO A 11 -10.66 2.27 19.74
C PRO A 11 -9.74 1.52 18.75
N TYR A 12 -9.76 1.91 17.48
CA TYR A 12 -8.99 1.28 16.40
C TYR A 12 -7.74 2.07 16.02
N TRP A 13 -7.72 3.37 16.29
CA TRP A 13 -6.57 4.25 16.09
C TRP A 13 -6.52 5.26 17.24
N VAL A 14 -5.69 4.97 18.24
CA VAL A 14 -5.68 5.70 19.52
C VAL A 14 -4.90 7.02 19.44
N ASN A 15 -3.94 7.12 18.53
CA ASN A 15 -3.00 8.25 18.49
C ASN A 15 -3.33 9.23 17.37
N THR A 16 -3.60 10.49 17.74
CA THR A 16 -3.48 11.64 16.85
C THR A 16 -2.03 11.75 16.35
N ASN A 17 -1.83 11.97 15.05
CA ASN A 17 -0.49 12.02 14.47
C ASN A 17 -0.43 12.91 13.23
N THR A 18 0.52 13.85 13.23
CA THR A 18 0.88 14.67 12.08
C THR A 18 2.22 14.23 11.51
N ASN A 19 2.23 13.78 10.26
CA ASN A 19 3.42 13.43 9.50
C ASN A 19 3.65 14.41 8.35
N LEU A 20 4.77 15.12 8.36
CA LEU A 20 5.23 15.96 7.25
C LEU A 20 6.57 15.46 6.71
N LYS A 21 6.57 14.86 5.52
CA LYS A 21 7.77 14.28 4.91
C LYS A 21 7.90 14.64 3.43
N THR A 22 9.13 14.83 2.97
CA THR A 22 9.45 14.89 1.54
C THR A 22 10.27 13.69 1.13
N ARG A 23 10.13 13.33 -0.16
CA ARG A 23 10.86 12.24 -0.79
C ARG A 23 11.42 12.74 -2.11
N LEU A 24 12.73 12.57 -2.30
CA LEU A 24 13.45 12.81 -3.54
C LEU A 24 13.90 11.45 -4.09
N THR A 25 13.67 11.16 -5.37
CA THR A 25 13.98 9.86 -5.98
C THR A 25 14.77 10.01 -7.28
N PRO A 26 16.07 10.39 -7.23
CA PRO A 26 16.86 10.48 -8.44
C PRO A 26 17.13 9.09 -9.00
N ASN A 27 17.04 8.98 -10.33
CA ASN A 27 17.37 7.77 -11.07
C ASN A 27 18.08 8.12 -12.38
N PHE A 28 18.94 7.21 -12.81
CA PHE A 28 19.58 7.25 -14.12
C PHE A 28 19.68 5.81 -14.64
N GLY A 29 19.77 5.64 -15.95
CA GLY A 29 19.81 4.31 -16.51
C GLY A 29 20.14 4.32 -17.99
N ILE A 30 20.48 3.14 -18.49
CA ILE A 30 20.65 2.89 -19.91
C ILE A 30 19.41 2.18 -20.44
N GLN A 31 18.96 2.60 -21.62
CA GLN A 31 17.83 2.01 -22.32
C GLN A 31 18.30 1.56 -23.70
N PHE A 32 17.93 0.34 -24.09
CA PHE A 32 18.26 -0.23 -25.38
C PHE A 32 17.08 -1.06 -25.90
N TYR A 33 17.03 -1.25 -27.21
CA TYR A 33 15.96 -1.97 -27.86
C TYR A 33 16.50 -3.23 -28.54
N THR A 34 15.88 -4.38 -28.30
CA THR A 34 16.31 -5.66 -28.88
C THR A 34 15.10 -6.47 -29.28
N ARG A 35 15.02 -6.84 -30.57
CA ARG A 35 13.98 -7.75 -31.11
C ARG A 35 12.54 -7.39 -30.69
N GLY A 36 12.18 -6.12 -30.70
CA GLY A 36 10.81 -5.69 -30.34
C GLY A 36 10.56 -5.49 -28.84
N VAL A 37 11.61 -5.53 -28.02
CA VAL A 37 11.53 -5.38 -26.56
C VAL A 37 12.42 -4.22 -26.12
N GLU A 38 11.82 -3.25 -25.43
CA GLU A 38 12.55 -2.19 -24.73
C GLU A 38 13.14 -2.78 -23.44
N GLN A 39 14.45 -2.69 -23.30
CA GLN A 39 15.16 -3.12 -22.10
C GLN A 39 15.83 -1.92 -21.45
N SER A 40 15.88 -1.90 -20.13
CA SER A 40 16.62 -0.86 -19.41
C SER A 40 17.21 -1.39 -18.11
N LEU A 41 18.37 -0.87 -17.76
CA LEU A 41 19.00 -1.04 -16.46
C LEU A 41 19.01 0.33 -15.78
N THR A 42 18.32 0.44 -14.64
CA THR A 42 18.16 1.68 -13.89
C THR A 42 18.82 1.57 -12.53
N VAL A 43 19.56 2.60 -12.13
CA VAL A 43 20.18 2.76 -10.81
C VAL A 43 19.77 4.12 -10.25
N GLY A 44 19.57 4.19 -8.93
CA GLY A 44 19.16 5.40 -8.25
C GLY A 44 19.01 5.18 -6.76
N ALA A 45 18.40 6.14 -6.10
CA ALA A 45 18.10 6.10 -4.68
C ALA A 45 16.81 6.87 -4.38
N TYR A 46 16.25 6.67 -3.20
CA TYR A 46 15.28 7.58 -2.63
C TYR A 46 15.82 8.15 -1.32
N PHE A 47 15.54 9.42 -1.07
CA PHE A 47 15.94 10.16 0.11
C PHE A 47 14.71 10.77 0.75
N PHE A 48 14.56 10.58 2.06
CA PHE A 48 13.54 11.23 2.87
C PHE A 48 14.13 12.36 3.69
N GLN A 49 13.39 13.44 3.78
CA GLN A 49 13.56 14.46 4.81
C GLN A 49 12.30 14.51 5.65
N ASN A 50 12.47 14.47 6.97
CA ASN A 50 11.41 14.73 7.93
C ASN A 50 11.52 16.20 8.36
N PHE A 51 10.39 16.91 8.36
CA PHE A 51 10.34 18.30 8.83
C PHE A 51 9.86 18.41 10.29
N HIS A 52 9.37 17.32 10.87
CA HIS A 52 8.81 17.31 12.22
C HIS A 52 9.88 17.29 13.33
N ASN A 53 11.03 16.66 13.08
CA ASN A 53 12.14 16.64 14.05
C ASN A 53 13.19 17.67 13.64
N TYR A 54 13.61 18.53 14.57
CA TYR A 54 14.68 19.53 14.44
C TYR A 54 16.07 18.96 14.02
N SER A 55 16.17 17.67 13.70
CA SER A 55 17.39 17.05 13.17
C SER A 55 17.58 17.44 11.71
N THR A 56 18.63 18.22 11.46
CA THR A 56 19.04 18.75 10.15
C THR A 56 19.81 17.75 9.29
N ASN A 57 19.96 16.49 9.73
CA ASN A 57 20.74 15.50 8.99
C ASN A 57 19.98 15.04 7.74
N PHE A 58 20.46 15.47 6.56
CA PHE A 58 20.00 14.99 5.27
C PHE A 58 20.94 13.89 4.75
N PRO A 59 20.43 12.71 4.33
CA PRO A 59 19.03 12.29 4.39
C PRO A 59 18.65 11.71 5.77
N TYR A 60 17.41 11.95 6.22
CA TYR A 60 16.85 11.31 7.43
C TYR A 60 16.71 9.79 7.26
N ARG A 61 16.32 9.35 6.06
CA ARG A 61 16.27 7.94 5.65
C ARG A 61 16.50 7.85 4.16
N TRP A 62 17.14 6.79 3.70
CA TRP A 62 17.32 6.55 2.27
C TRP A 62 17.21 5.06 1.94
N GLY A 63 17.12 4.73 0.66
CA GLY A 63 17.30 3.37 0.18
C GLY A 63 17.59 3.31 -1.33
N PRO A 64 18.19 2.21 -1.81
CA PRO A 64 18.58 2.08 -3.20
C PRO A 64 17.38 1.83 -4.12
N THR A 65 17.57 2.15 -5.39
CA THR A 65 16.74 1.72 -6.52
C THR A 65 17.70 1.11 -7.55
N MET A 66 17.53 -0.16 -7.88
CA MET A 66 18.39 -0.84 -8.84
C MET A 66 17.61 -1.96 -9.47
N TYR A 67 17.20 -1.80 -10.73
CA TYR A 67 16.37 -2.79 -11.38
C TYR A 67 16.62 -2.89 -12.87
N TYR A 68 16.37 -4.08 -13.38
CA TYR A 68 16.21 -4.37 -14.79
C TYR A 68 14.73 -4.31 -15.16
N LYS A 69 14.42 -3.73 -16.32
CA LYS A 69 13.07 -3.69 -16.90
C LYS A 69 13.13 -4.20 -18.33
N ALA A 70 12.21 -5.09 -18.67
CA ALA A 70 11.94 -5.51 -20.04
C ALA A 70 10.47 -5.24 -20.39
N ARG A 71 10.20 -4.45 -21.42
CA ARG A 71 8.87 -4.06 -21.87
C ARG A 71 8.67 -4.47 -23.33
N GLY A 72 7.83 -5.48 -23.52
CA GLY A 72 7.32 -5.88 -24.83
C GLY A 72 5.96 -5.25 -25.12
N LYS A 73 5.27 -5.78 -26.15
CA LYS A 73 3.96 -5.27 -26.59
C LYS A 73 2.83 -5.42 -25.55
N ARG A 74 2.84 -6.53 -24.80
CA ARG A 74 1.81 -6.86 -23.79
C ARG A 74 2.38 -7.26 -22.44
N PHE A 75 3.63 -7.70 -22.43
CA PHE A 75 4.30 -8.17 -21.23
C PHE A 75 5.32 -7.14 -20.77
N THR A 76 5.32 -6.87 -19.47
CA THR A 76 6.37 -6.09 -18.82
C THR A 76 6.92 -6.86 -17.64
N PHE A 77 8.23 -6.89 -17.52
CA PHE A 77 8.97 -7.50 -16.42
C PHE A 77 9.82 -6.44 -15.72
N TYR A 78 9.85 -6.50 -14.39
CA TYR A 78 10.84 -5.81 -13.57
C TYR A 78 11.51 -6.82 -12.66
N GLY A 79 12.83 -6.69 -12.47
CA GLY A 79 13.60 -7.49 -11.53
C GLY A 79 14.61 -6.62 -10.77
N GLY A 80 14.74 -6.84 -9.45
CA GLY A 80 15.59 -6.05 -8.56
C GLY A 80 14.78 -5.17 -7.60
N ILE A 81 15.29 -3.98 -7.29
CA ILE A 81 14.68 -2.98 -6.41
C ILE A 81 14.02 -1.91 -7.26
N PHE A 82 12.72 -2.07 -7.53
CA PHE A 82 11.98 -1.24 -8.48
C PHE A 82 10.86 -0.42 -7.80
N PRO A 83 10.50 0.76 -8.34
CA PRO A 83 9.42 1.58 -7.80
C PRO A 83 8.05 0.91 -7.88
N ARG A 84 7.30 0.86 -6.77
CA ARG A 84 5.91 0.39 -6.69
C ARG A 84 4.94 1.21 -7.51
N LYS A 85 5.28 2.46 -7.86
CA LYS A 85 4.49 3.29 -8.78
C LYS A 85 4.31 2.66 -10.16
N ASN A 86 5.10 1.62 -10.49
CA ASN A 86 4.99 0.86 -11.72
C ASN A 86 3.90 -0.23 -11.67
N LEU A 87 3.32 -0.53 -10.50
CA LEU A 87 2.25 -1.51 -10.36
C LEU A 87 0.98 -1.08 -11.10
N LEU A 88 0.31 -2.04 -11.72
CA LEU A 88 -1.00 -1.85 -12.37
C LEU A 88 -2.15 -2.05 -11.38
N GLY A 89 -1.96 -2.98 -10.43
CA GLY A 89 -2.97 -3.30 -9.42
C GLY A 89 -3.25 -2.13 -8.47
N ARG A 90 -4.54 -1.91 -8.18
CA ARG A 90 -4.99 -1.07 -7.07
C ARG A 90 -5.43 -1.99 -5.94
N TYR A 91 -4.81 -1.83 -4.79
CA TYR A 91 -5.05 -2.64 -3.61
C TYR A 91 -5.83 -1.83 -2.58
N GLY A 92 -6.72 -2.50 -1.85
CA GLY A 92 -7.62 -1.85 -0.87
C GLY A 92 -6.89 -1.19 0.30
N LEU A 93 -7.59 -0.26 0.93
CA LEU A 93 -7.09 0.48 2.10
C LEU A 93 -6.88 -0.42 3.32
N ASN A 94 -7.52 -1.57 3.37
CA ASN A 94 -7.27 -2.60 4.38
C ASN A 94 -5.88 -3.23 4.25
N ILE A 95 -5.28 -3.22 3.06
CA ILE A 95 -3.95 -3.77 2.84
C ILE A 95 -2.88 -2.68 2.93
N PHE A 96 -3.10 -1.57 2.23
CA PHE A 96 -2.14 -0.47 2.13
C PHE A 96 -2.81 0.89 2.33
N ALA A 97 -2.46 1.57 3.41
CA ALA A 97 -2.86 2.94 3.67
C ALA A 97 -2.22 3.90 2.64
N PRO A 98 -2.81 5.07 2.37
CA PRO A 98 -2.26 6.00 1.37
C PRO A 98 -0.80 6.41 1.65
N TYR A 99 -0.46 6.56 2.94
CA TYR A 99 0.90 6.87 3.39
C TYR A 99 1.91 5.75 3.16
N TYR A 100 1.49 4.49 3.11
CA TYR A 100 2.39 3.34 2.91
C TYR A 100 3.17 3.46 1.59
N TRP A 101 2.49 3.80 0.50
CA TRP A 101 3.09 4.02 -0.82
C TRP A 101 4.10 5.18 -0.83
N PHE A 102 3.99 6.10 0.12
CA PHE A 102 4.94 7.18 0.32
C PHE A 102 6.19 6.73 1.09
N ILE A 103 6.05 5.96 2.17
CA ILE A 103 7.19 5.55 3.02
C ILE A 103 7.97 4.35 2.49
N ASP A 104 7.33 3.45 1.74
CA ASP A 104 7.95 2.30 1.11
C ASP A 104 7.75 2.39 -0.43
N PRO A 105 8.52 3.24 -1.12
CA PRO A 105 8.37 3.46 -2.56
C PRO A 105 8.71 2.25 -3.42
N ASN A 106 9.54 1.32 -2.94
CA ASN A 106 10.21 0.33 -3.76
C ASN A 106 9.91 -1.09 -3.29
N ALA A 107 9.55 -1.96 -4.23
CA ALA A 107 9.55 -3.41 -4.04
C ALA A 107 10.94 -3.98 -4.28
N ARG A 108 11.28 -5.12 -3.68
CA ARG A 108 12.53 -5.85 -3.91
C ARG A 108 12.23 -7.27 -4.34
N GLY A 109 12.40 -7.60 -5.60
CA GLY A 109 12.09 -8.93 -6.11
C GLY A 109 11.79 -8.86 -7.59
N PHE A 110 10.61 -9.33 -7.99
CA PHE A 110 10.20 -9.25 -9.38
C PHE A 110 8.73 -8.91 -9.55
N LEU A 111 8.40 -8.39 -10.72
CA LEU A 111 7.07 -8.00 -11.14
C LEU A 111 6.85 -8.46 -12.57
N LEU A 112 5.78 -9.21 -12.78
CA LEU A 112 5.30 -9.65 -14.08
C LEU A 112 3.94 -9.03 -14.35
N GLN A 113 3.83 -8.39 -15.50
CA GLN A 113 2.62 -7.70 -15.92
C GLN A 113 2.23 -8.17 -17.31
N PHE A 114 0.94 -8.43 -17.47
CA PHE A 114 0.26 -8.55 -18.75
C PHE A 114 -0.76 -7.42 -18.87
N GLN A 115 -0.75 -6.68 -19.97
CA GLN A 115 -1.71 -5.61 -20.20
C GLN A 115 -2.15 -5.58 -21.66
N ASN A 116 -3.47 -5.55 -21.85
CA ASN A 116 -4.11 -5.19 -23.11
C ASN A 116 -4.65 -3.77 -23.00
N HIS A 117 -4.29 -2.91 -23.94
CA HIS A 117 -4.81 -1.56 -24.03
C HIS A 117 -6.18 -1.56 -24.71
N TYR A 118 -7.00 -0.58 -24.36
CA TYR A 118 -8.27 -0.33 -25.04
C TYR A 118 -8.04 -0.21 -26.56
N SER A 119 -8.90 -0.87 -27.32
CA SER A 119 -8.95 -0.78 -28.77
C SER A 119 -10.42 -0.69 -29.18
N PRO A 120 -10.83 0.26 -30.02
CA PRO A 120 -12.22 0.38 -30.47
C PRO A 120 -12.77 -0.90 -31.11
N SER A 121 -11.88 -1.72 -31.68
CA SER A 121 -12.20 -3.02 -32.29
C SER A 121 -12.31 -4.19 -31.31
N LYS A 122 -12.05 -3.97 -30.01
CA LYS A 122 -12.13 -5.01 -28.98
C LYS A 122 -13.17 -4.64 -27.93
N PRO A 123 -14.11 -5.54 -27.61
CA PRO A 123 -15.13 -5.26 -26.61
C PRO A 123 -14.60 -5.33 -25.17
N TYR A 124 -13.34 -5.73 -24.97
CA TYR A 124 -12.71 -5.86 -23.67
C TYR A 124 -11.23 -5.44 -23.68
N TYR A 125 -10.76 -4.99 -22.53
CA TYR A 125 -9.36 -4.75 -22.24
C TYR A 125 -9.11 -4.94 -20.74
N GLY A 126 -7.84 -5.03 -20.33
CA GLY A 126 -7.55 -5.36 -18.94
C GLY A 126 -6.08 -5.67 -18.69
N HIS A 127 -5.80 -6.04 -17.45
CA HIS A 127 -4.47 -6.41 -16.99
C HIS A 127 -4.51 -7.61 -16.06
N ALA A 128 -3.35 -8.27 -15.98
CA ALA A 128 -3.01 -9.20 -14.93
C ALA A 128 -1.59 -8.87 -14.44
N GLU A 129 -1.37 -8.98 -13.15
CA GLU A 129 -0.11 -8.63 -12.51
C GLU A 129 0.19 -9.61 -11.38
N PHE A 130 1.47 -9.96 -11.26
CA PHE A 130 2.01 -10.71 -10.12
C PHE A 130 3.33 -10.08 -9.67
N MET A 131 3.46 -9.86 -8.37
CA MET A 131 4.67 -9.33 -7.74
C MET A 131 5.10 -10.23 -6.59
N LEU A 132 6.39 -10.57 -6.55
CA LEU A 132 7.04 -11.07 -5.34
C LEU A 132 7.94 -9.97 -4.79
N ASP A 133 7.81 -9.70 -3.50
CA ASP A 133 8.57 -8.67 -2.82
C ASP A 133 9.15 -9.18 -1.50
N TRP A 134 10.46 -9.29 -1.48
CA TRP A 134 11.28 -9.83 -0.40
C TRP A 134 11.71 -8.72 0.55
N PHE A 135 10.80 -8.31 1.43
CA PHE A 135 11.02 -7.21 2.38
C PHE A 135 12.09 -7.48 3.42
N GLY A 136 12.41 -8.73 3.71
CA GLY A 136 13.55 -9.08 4.57
C GLY A 136 14.87 -8.47 4.08
N GLY A 137 14.96 -8.12 2.79
CA GLY A 137 16.07 -7.37 2.21
C GLY A 137 16.13 -5.89 2.60
N ASN A 138 15.09 -5.28 3.20
CA ASN A 138 15.06 -3.85 3.60
C ASN A 138 16.09 -3.48 4.68
N CYS A 139 16.81 -4.48 5.16
CA CYS A 139 17.89 -4.45 6.12
C CYS A 139 19.16 -3.69 5.65
N TYR A 140 19.12 -2.92 4.56
CA TYR A 140 20.29 -2.28 3.94
C TYR A 140 21.04 -1.29 4.86
N ASN A 141 20.35 -0.65 5.81
CA ASN A 141 20.96 0.36 6.70
C ASN A 141 21.12 -0.11 8.16
N THR A 142 20.41 -1.16 8.59
CA THR A 142 20.26 -1.48 10.03
C THR A 142 20.56 -2.92 10.40
N CYS A 143 20.64 -3.85 9.46
CA CYS A 143 20.99 -5.23 9.79
C CYS A 143 22.43 -5.44 9.33
N LYS A 144 23.36 -5.56 10.28
CA LYS A 144 24.69 -6.11 10.00
C LYS A 144 24.50 -7.51 9.38
N PHE A 145 24.65 -7.61 8.06
CA PHE A 145 24.82 -8.86 7.32
C PHE A 145 23.76 -9.95 7.53
N GLY A 146 22.47 -9.60 7.58
CA GLY A 146 21.41 -10.63 7.64
C GLY A 146 21.43 -11.52 8.87
N ARG A 147 22.29 -11.23 9.84
CA ARG A 147 22.38 -11.88 11.13
C ARG A 147 22.01 -10.85 12.18
N ASN A 148 20.73 -10.80 12.54
CA ASN A 148 20.43 -10.42 13.91
C ASN A 148 20.81 -11.65 14.76
N PRO A 149 21.64 -11.52 15.81
CA PRO A 149 21.90 -12.61 16.76
C PRO A 149 20.63 -13.30 17.31
N TYR A 150 19.45 -12.69 17.10
CA TYR A 150 18.18 -13.15 17.65
C TYR A 150 17.09 -13.52 16.61
N GLY A 151 17.32 -13.44 15.28
CA GLY A 151 16.29 -13.90 14.32
C GLY A 151 16.54 -13.66 12.82
N ASN A 152 15.85 -14.45 11.98
CA ASN A 152 15.87 -14.39 10.51
C ASN A 152 14.94 -13.32 9.94
N ALA A 153 15.24 -12.03 10.17
CA ALA A 153 14.48 -10.93 9.55
C ALA A 153 14.45 -10.99 8.00
N MET A 154 15.27 -11.87 7.40
CA MET A 154 15.37 -12.19 5.98
C MET A 154 14.18 -12.97 5.44
N ASP A 155 13.49 -13.78 6.25
CA ASP A 155 12.40 -14.67 5.78
C ASP A 155 11.03 -13.97 5.84
N ARG A 156 11.01 -12.71 5.36
CA ARG A 156 9.81 -11.88 5.27
C ARG A 156 9.58 -11.48 3.82
N PHE A 157 8.50 -11.97 3.24
CA PHE A 157 8.12 -11.62 1.88
C PHE A 157 6.62 -11.34 1.79
N GLN A 158 6.25 -10.64 0.73
CA GLN A 158 4.86 -10.49 0.33
C GLN A 158 4.71 -10.91 -1.13
N MET A 159 3.56 -11.47 -1.46
CA MET A 159 3.16 -11.74 -2.84
C MET A 159 1.89 -10.96 -3.13
N ASN A 160 1.88 -10.18 -4.21
CA ASN A 160 0.70 -9.49 -4.67
C ASN A 160 0.26 -10.03 -6.02
N GLY A 161 -1.04 -10.20 -6.23
CA GLY A 161 -1.61 -10.41 -7.55
C GLY A 161 -2.78 -9.47 -7.78
N SER A 162 -2.97 -9.05 -9.02
CA SER A 162 -4.14 -8.27 -9.44
C SER A 162 -4.58 -8.69 -10.83
N VAL A 163 -5.90 -8.77 -11.03
CA VAL A 163 -6.51 -8.96 -12.33
C VAL A 163 -7.69 -7.99 -12.45
N ALA A 164 -7.82 -7.32 -13.58
CA ALA A 164 -8.98 -6.49 -13.86
C ALA A 164 -9.27 -6.50 -15.36
N TYR A 165 -10.53 -6.67 -15.71
CA TYR A 165 -11.02 -6.62 -17.08
C TYR A 165 -12.23 -5.72 -17.15
N ASN A 166 -12.22 -4.82 -18.12
CA ASN A 166 -13.33 -3.95 -18.44
C ASN A 166 -13.94 -4.35 -19.78
N PHE A 167 -15.26 -4.26 -19.84
CA PHE A 167 -16.09 -4.62 -20.97
C PHE A 167 -17.00 -3.43 -21.31
N PHE A 168 -17.44 -3.37 -22.57
CA PHE A 168 -18.45 -2.40 -23.03
C PHE A 168 -18.11 -0.95 -22.67
N LYS A 169 -16.87 -0.52 -22.95
CA LYS A 169 -16.37 0.82 -22.61
C LYS A 169 -16.55 1.16 -21.12
N ASP A 170 -16.09 0.25 -20.27
CA ASP A 170 -16.06 0.39 -18.81
C ASP A 170 -17.42 0.34 -18.09
N LEU A 171 -18.53 0.09 -18.80
CA LEU A 171 -19.82 -0.13 -18.16
C LEU A 171 -19.84 -1.35 -17.24
N LEU A 172 -19.02 -2.36 -17.54
CA LEU A 172 -18.82 -3.52 -16.68
C LEU A 172 -17.33 -3.78 -16.49
N GLY A 173 -16.86 -3.59 -15.26
CA GLY A 173 -15.55 -4.02 -14.79
C GLY A 173 -15.67 -5.23 -13.88
N ILE A 174 -14.81 -6.22 -14.05
CA ILE A 174 -14.67 -7.35 -13.14
C ILE A 174 -13.19 -7.47 -12.79
N GLY A 175 -12.90 -7.62 -11.50
CA GLY A 175 -11.52 -7.77 -11.07
C GLY A 175 -11.40 -8.38 -9.70
N GLY A 176 -10.14 -8.50 -9.30
CA GLY A 176 -9.77 -8.95 -7.99
C GLY A 176 -8.29 -8.75 -7.75
N TYR A 177 -7.91 -8.85 -6.48
CA TYR A 177 -6.52 -8.85 -6.07
C TYR A 177 -6.34 -9.74 -4.86
N PHE A 178 -5.10 -10.17 -4.65
CA PHE A 178 -4.69 -10.80 -3.40
C PHE A 178 -3.36 -10.23 -2.95
N VAL A 179 -3.15 -10.25 -1.64
CA VAL A 179 -1.85 -9.98 -1.02
C VAL A 179 -1.61 -10.99 0.08
N LEU A 180 -0.58 -11.81 -0.08
CA LEU A 180 -0.08 -12.71 0.94
C LEU A 180 1.10 -12.04 1.64
N PHE A 181 1.04 -11.93 2.95
CA PHE A 181 2.18 -11.63 3.81
C PHE A 181 2.64 -12.92 4.49
N HIS A 182 3.93 -13.18 4.40
CA HIS A 182 4.60 -14.26 5.09
C HIS A 182 5.73 -13.67 5.93
N ASN A 183 5.59 -13.78 7.25
CA ASN A 183 6.47 -13.15 8.21
C ASN A 183 7.04 -14.20 9.16
N GLU A 184 8.18 -14.77 8.82
CA GLU A 184 8.95 -15.63 9.73
C GLU A 184 9.97 -14.78 10.50
N ASP A 185 9.57 -14.30 11.68
CA ASP A 185 10.44 -13.52 12.58
C ASP A 185 10.06 -13.82 14.04
N LYS A 186 10.61 -14.92 14.57
CA LYS A 186 10.37 -15.37 15.96
C LYS A 186 10.60 -14.26 16.99
N TYR A 187 11.66 -13.47 16.79
CA TYR A 187 12.02 -12.40 17.71
C TYR A 187 10.94 -11.32 17.75
N LEU A 188 10.49 -10.87 16.57
CA LEU A 188 9.40 -9.91 16.46
C LEU A 188 8.10 -10.45 17.04
N LEU A 189 7.74 -11.67 16.64
CA LEU A 189 6.43 -12.24 16.89
C LEU A 189 6.20 -12.54 18.37
N ASN A 190 7.25 -12.92 19.11
CA ASN A 190 7.18 -13.17 20.55
C ASN A 190 7.52 -11.93 21.40
N GLY A 191 8.38 -11.03 20.90
CA GLY A 191 8.86 -9.86 21.64
C GLY A 191 7.96 -8.62 21.61
N ALA A 192 7.00 -8.56 20.68
CA ALA A 192 6.05 -7.44 20.62
C ALA A 192 5.19 -7.37 21.89
N ASP A 193 5.24 -6.22 22.59
CA ASP A 193 4.58 -6.00 23.87
C ASP A 193 4.14 -4.53 24.05
N GLY A 194 3.05 -4.16 23.37
CA GLY A 194 2.53 -2.78 23.41
C GLY A 194 3.50 -1.80 22.76
N MET A 195 3.86 -0.69 23.44
CA MET A 195 4.80 0.31 22.88
C MET A 195 6.27 -0.03 23.14
N LYS A 196 6.57 -1.12 23.88
CA LYS A 196 7.94 -1.52 24.22
C LYS A 196 8.25 -2.89 23.65
N PHE A 197 9.51 -3.09 23.26
CA PHE A 197 9.97 -4.41 22.85
C PHE A 197 10.45 -5.18 24.08
N ASN A 198 9.96 -6.41 24.26
CA ASN A 198 10.34 -7.26 25.38
C ASN A 198 11.38 -8.29 24.92
N GLU A 199 12.66 -7.92 25.03
CA GLU A 199 13.79 -8.76 24.59
C GLU A 199 13.83 -10.10 25.31
N LYS A 200 13.59 -10.10 26.62
CA LYS A 200 13.59 -11.33 27.42
C LYS A 200 12.51 -12.30 26.92
N LYS A 201 11.28 -11.80 26.71
CA LYS A 201 10.20 -12.60 26.13
C LYS A 201 10.54 -13.08 24.72
N ALA A 202 11.17 -12.24 23.90
CA ALA A 202 11.57 -12.62 22.54
C ALA A 202 12.59 -13.76 22.50
N ILE A 203 13.49 -13.83 23.49
CA ILE A 203 14.54 -14.85 23.61
C ILE A 203 14.01 -16.11 24.29
N ASP A 204 13.31 -15.94 25.43
CA ASP A 204 12.86 -17.05 26.27
C ASP A 204 11.63 -17.76 25.68
N ASN A 205 10.76 -17.03 24.97
CA ASN A 205 9.55 -17.57 24.35
C ASN A 205 9.77 -17.78 22.85
N ASN A 206 9.91 -19.03 22.44
CA ASN A 206 10.03 -19.41 21.04
C ASN A 206 8.74 -20.05 20.49
N ASN A 207 7.59 -19.75 21.08
CA ASN A 207 6.35 -20.43 20.71
C ASN A 207 5.83 -20.04 19.33
N ILE A 208 5.79 -18.74 19.02
CA ILE A 208 5.27 -18.24 17.73
C ILE A 208 6.43 -18.10 16.76
N TYR A 209 6.34 -18.78 15.61
CA TYR A 209 7.45 -18.76 14.64
C TYR A 209 7.12 -18.12 13.31
N LEU A 210 5.84 -18.06 12.95
CA LEU A 210 5.41 -17.58 11.64
C LEU A 210 4.04 -16.90 11.73
N MET A 211 3.89 -15.77 11.06
CA MET A 211 2.59 -15.18 10.76
C MET A 211 2.33 -15.25 9.25
N ASP A 212 1.20 -15.86 8.88
CA ASP A 212 0.67 -15.81 7.52
C ASP A 212 -0.60 -14.95 7.50
N ARG A 213 -0.71 -14.07 6.51
CA ARG A 213 -1.92 -13.26 6.28
C ARG A 213 -2.22 -13.18 4.80
N LEU A 214 -3.36 -13.69 4.37
CA LEU A 214 -3.83 -13.63 3.01
C LEU A 214 -5.03 -12.69 2.93
N TYR A 215 -4.83 -11.54 2.29
CA TYR A 215 -5.92 -10.68 1.87
C TYR A 215 -6.34 -11.05 0.46
N PHE A 216 -7.64 -11.07 0.20
CA PHE A 216 -8.16 -11.25 -1.13
C PHE A 216 -9.47 -10.50 -1.32
N ASN A 217 -9.66 -10.03 -2.54
CA ASN A 217 -10.83 -9.29 -2.93
C ASN A 217 -11.26 -9.69 -4.35
N ALA A 218 -12.57 -9.76 -4.54
CA ALA A 218 -13.20 -9.92 -5.85
C ALA A 218 -14.31 -8.88 -5.96
N TYR A 219 -14.35 -8.14 -7.08
CA TYR A 219 -15.27 -7.03 -7.26
C TYR A 219 -15.86 -6.98 -8.66
N ILE A 220 -17.03 -6.37 -8.72
CA ILE A 220 -17.65 -5.86 -9.94
C ILE A 220 -17.69 -4.34 -9.84
N GLY A 221 -17.58 -3.66 -10.98
CA GLY A 221 -17.63 -2.21 -11.03
C GLY A 221 -18.18 -1.68 -12.34
N THR A 222 -18.40 -0.38 -12.37
CA THR A 222 -18.90 0.34 -13.54
C THR A 222 -18.29 1.74 -13.57
N SER A 223 -18.08 2.25 -14.78
CA SER A 223 -17.77 3.64 -15.06
C SER A 223 -18.84 4.17 -16.01
N LEU A 224 -19.45 5.31 -15.64
CA LEU A 224 -20.47 5.97 -16.44
C LEU A 224 -19.91 7.19 -17.18
N LEU A 225 -18.59 7.29 -17.34
CA LEU A 225 -17.92 8.39 -18.03
C LEU A 225 -18.36 8.53 -19.49
N ASP A 226 -18.71 7.42 -20.14
CA ASP A 226 -19.27 7.44 -21.49
C ASP A 226 -20.64 8.13 -21.57
N ILE A 227 -21.42 8.05 -20.49
CA ILE A 227 -22.76 8.66 -20.39
C ILE A 227 -22.64 10.11 -19.91
N ALA A 228 -21.67 10.41 -19.05
CA ALA A 228 -21.40 11.73 -18.50
C ALA A 228 -19.95 12.18 -18.79
N PRO A 229 -19.60 12.47 -20.06
CA PRO A 229 -18.21 12.77 -20.46
C PRO A 229 -17.69 14.11 -19.93
N PHE A 230 -18.55 14.94 -19.37
CA PHE A 230 -18.17 16.19 -18.68
C PHE A 230 -17.53 15.92 -17.30
N MET A 231 -17.66 14.70 -16.77
CA MET A 231 -17.06 14.27 -15.51
C MET A 231 -15.64 13.76 -15.74
N GLU A 232 -14.79 13.91 -14.72
CA GLU A 232 -13.44 13.33 -14.71
C GLU A 232 -13.44 11.91 -14.14
N LYS A 233 -14.37 11.62 -13.21
CA LYS A 233 -14.64 10.29 -12.67
C LYS A 233 -16.12 10.14 -12.36
N LEU A 234 -16.67 8.97 -12.67
CA LEU A 234 -18.00 8.57 -12.26
C LEU A 234 -18.04 7.04 -12.18
N ASN A 235 -17.54 6.51 -11.07
CA ASN A 235 -17.32 5.08 -10.88
C ASN A 235 -18.03 4.57 -9.64
N ALA A 236 -18.53 3.34 -9.71
CA ALA A 236 -19.00 2.59 -8.56
C ALA A 236 -18.50 1.16 -8.62
N SER A 237 -18.15 0.58 -7.49
CA SER A 237 -17.78 -0.84 -7.39
C SER A 237 -18.29 -1.47 -6.11
N PHE A 238 -18.64 -2.75 -6.20
CA PHE A 238 -19.00 -3.57 -5.06
C PHE A 238 -18.18 -4.86 -5.10
N GLY A 239 -17.62 -5.25 -3.97
CA GLY A 239 -16.79 -6.45 -3.89
C GLY A 239 -16.82 -7.14 -2.55
N MET A 240 -16.46 -8.42 -2.58
CA MET A 240 -16.16 -9.21 -1.39
C MET A 240 -14.73 -8.88 -0.95
N VAL A 241 -14.54 -8.49 0.31
CA VAL A 241 -13.23 -8.27 0.93
C VAL A 241 -13.03 -9.30 2.03
N SER A 242 -11.90 -9.99 2.01
CA SER A 242 -11.64 -11.08 2.95
C SER A 242 -10.18 -11.12 3.40
N GLU A 243 -9.98 -11.60 4.63
CA GLU A 243 -8.68 -11.87 5.22
C GLU A 243 -8.66 -13.28 5.82
N SER A 244 -7.57 -14.01 5.60
CA SER A 244 -7.28 -15.27 6.31
C SER A 244 -5.92 -15.15 6.99
N SER A 245 -5.91 -15.16 8.32
CA SER A 245 -4.73 -14.85 9.13
C SER A 245 -4.48 -15.88 10.21
N ARG A 246 -3.20 -16.20 10.45
CA ARG A 246 -2.81 -17.16 11.49
C ARG A 246 -1.42 -16.86 12.06
N LEU A 247 -1.30 -17.01 13.38
CA LEU A 247 -0.04 -17.14 14.10
C LEU A 247 0.28 -18.62 14.31
N ARG A 248 1.31 -19.14 13.64
CA ARG A 248 1.73 -20.54 13.80
C ARG A 248 2.60 -20.70 15.03
N GLN A 249 2.33 -21.78 15.78
CA GLN A 249 3.04 -22.12 17.00
C GLN A 249 3.66 -23.51 16.90
N ILE A 250 4.87 -23.70 17.42
CA ILE A 250 5.68 -24.92 17.22
C ILE A 250 4.93 -26.19 17.69
N HIS A 251 4.18 -26.10 18.79
CA HIS A 251 3.51 -27.24 19.42
C HIS A 251 1.98 -27.14 19.42
N LYS A 252 1.39 -26.24 18.63
CA LYS A 252 -0.08 -26.10 18.56
C LYS A 252 -0.53 -25.97 17.12
N ASN A 253 -1.52 -26.77 16.76
CA ASN A 253 -2.25 -26.58 15.52
C ASN A 253 -3.24 -25.42 15.71
N VAL A 254 -2.90 -24.25 15.19
CA VAL A 254 -3.75 -23.06 15.23
C VAL A 254 -4.56 -23.01 13.92
N PRO A 255 -5.90 -22.81 13.94
CA PRO A 255 -6.68 -22.61 12.73
C PRO A 255 -6.47 -21.19 12.17
N PHE A 256 -6.89 -20.96 10.92
CA PHE A 256 -6.96 -19.61 10.36
C PHE A 256 -8.15 -18.84 10.97
N MET A 257 -7.91 -17.57 11.30
CA MET A 257 -8.96 -16.59 11.55
C MET A 257 -9.38 -15.99 10.22
N ASN A 258 -10.65 -16.16 9.86
CA ASN A 258 -11.17 -15.70 8.58
C ASN A 258 -12.14 -14.53 8.79
N SER A 259 -11.91 -13.47 8.04
CA SER A 259 -12.82 -12.35 7.84
C SER A 259 -13.40 -12.44 6.43
N VAL A 260 -14.71 -12.23 6.32
CA VAL A 260 -15.41 -12.11 5.04
C VAL A 260 -16.41 -10.97 5.18
N GLY A 261 -16.28 -10.00 4.30
CA GLY A 261 -17.09 -8.79 4.26
C GLY A 261 -17.40 -8.32 2.85
N GLY A 262 -18.21 -7.27 2.77
CA GLY A 262 -18.48 -6.53 1.55
C GLY A 262 -17.92 -5.12 1.63
N GLN A 263 -17.58 -4.56 0.48
CA GLN A 263 -17.19 -3.16 0.33
C GLN A 263 -17.91 -2.55 -0.87
N LEU A 264 -18.46 -1.37 -0.67
CA LEU A 264 -19.02 -0.50 -1.69
C LEU A 264 -18.13 0.73 -1.82
N ASP A 265 -17.66 1.02 -3.02
CA ASP A 265 -16.91 2.23 -3.35
C ASP A 265 -17.66 3.04 -4.40
N VAL A 266 -17.76 4.35 -4.19
CA VAL A 266 -18.33 5.30 -5.14
C VAL A 266 -17.39 6.48 -5.26
N GLU A 267 -16.99 6.84 -6.47
CA GLU A 267 -16.11 7.99 -6.73
C GLU A 267 -16.66 8.86 -7.85
N ILE A 268 -16.79 10.16 -7.55
CA ILE A 268 -17.28 11.18 -8.46
C ILE A 268 -16.28 12.33 -8.48
N GLN A 269 -15.92 12.84 -9.65
CA GLN A 269 -14.99 13.96 -9.79
C GLN A 269 -15.39 14.88 -10.95
N TYR A 270 -15.40 16.19 -10.70
CA TYR A 270 -15.67 17.25 -11.67
C TYR A 270 -14.76 18.46 -11.44
N LYS A 271 -14.01 18.88 -12.48
CA LYS A 271 -13.09 20.03 -12.44
C LYS A 271 -12.13 19.98 -11.25
N GLY A 272 -11.55 18.81 -10.98
CA GLY A 272 -10.65 18.56 -9.87
C GLY A 272 -11.32 18.37 -8.49
N PHE A 273 -12.56 18.81 -8.27
CA PHE A 273 -13.30 18.53 -7.05
C PHE A 273 -13.89 17.13 -7.11
N GLY A 274 -13.74 16.35 -6.04
CA GLY A 274 -14.29 15.01 -6.01
C GLY A 274 -14.77 14.58 -4.64
N ILE A 275 -15.68 13.60 -4.68
CA ILE A 275 -16.22 12.89 -3.53
C ILE A 275 -15.92 11.43 -3.73
N HIS A 276 -15.42 10.77 -2.69
CA HIS A 276 -15.25 9.33 -2.66
C HIS A 276 -15.83 8.78 -1.37
N ASN A 277 -16.67 7.75 -1.48
CA ASN A 277 -17.20 7.05 -0.33
C ASN A 277 -16.84 5.56 -0.41
N LEU A 278 -16.32 5.03 0.69
CA LEU A 278 -16.06 3.62 0.90
C LEU A 278 -16.86 3.16 2.11
N PHE A 279 -17.75 2.21 1.90
CA PHE A 279 -18.52 1.56 2.95
C PHE A 279 -18.17 0.08 3.04
N PHE A 280 -17.59 -0.32 4.17
CA PHE A 280 -17.19 -1.69 4.49
C PHE A 280 -18.09 -2.27 5.58
N PHE A 281 -18.44 -3.55 5.41
CA PHE A 281 -19.16 -4.31 6.41
C PHE A 281 -18.69 -5.76 6.46
N ALA A 282 -18.47 -6.30 7.65
CA ALA A 282 -18.08 -7.69 7.85
C ALA A 282 -18.60 -8.25 9.19
N LYS A 283 -19.03 -9.52 9.20
CA LYS A 283 -19.46 -10.18 10.44
C LYS A 283 -18.29 -10.45 11.38
N THR A 284 -17.19 -10.92 10.82
CA THR A 284 -15.90 -11.01 11.51
C THR A 284 -15.03 -9.89 10.96
N PRO A 285 -14.49 -8.99 11.79
CA PRO A 285 -13.65 -7.90 11.31
C PRO A 285 -12.30 -8.39 10.78
N GLU A 286 -11.62 -7.54 10.03
CA GLU A 286 -10.26 -7.79 9.58
C GLU A 286 -9.21 -7.44 10.66
N MET A 287 -7.96 -7.76 10.36
CA MET A 287 -6.77 -7.47 11.12
C MET A 287 -6.78 -8.02 12.56
N PRO A 288 -7.01 -9.32 12.77
CA PRO A 288 -7.24 -9.90 14.10
C PRO A 288 -6.06 -9.74 15.08
N PHE A 289 -4.84 -9.55 14.57
CA PHE A 289 -3.63 -9.35 15.39
C PHE A 289 -3.12 -7.91 15.38
N TYR A 290 -3.89 -6.94 14.86
CA TYR A 290 -3.45 -5.55 14.77
C TYR A 290 -2.99 -5.00 16.12
N ASN A 291 -3.82 -5.16 17.15
CA ASN A 291 -3.54 -4.62 18.48
C ASN A 291 -2.20 -5.11 19.08
N GLN A 292 -1.78 -6.33 18.74
CA GLN A 292 -0.52 -6.91 19.18
C GLN A 292 0.70 -6.34 18.43
N TYR A 293 0.52 -5.93 17.17
CA TYR A 293 1.63 -5.60 16.26
C TYR A 293 1.59 -4.17 15.70
N GLN A 294 0.66 -3.32 16.15
CA GLN A 294 0.50 -1.94 15.67
C GLN A 294 1.73 -1.06 15.95
N TYR A 295 2.48 -1.34 17.02
CA TYR A 295 3.63 -0.55 17.45
C TYR A 295 4.98 -1.08 16.97
N VAL A 296 4.99 -2.07 16.07
CA VAL A 296 6.21 -2.73 15.62
C VAL A 296 7.27 -1.73 15.10
N GLU A 297 6.85 -0.67 14.43
CA GLU A 297 7.76 0.37 13.93
C GLU A 297 8.48 1.16 15.02
N MET A 298 7.98 1.16 16.27
CA MET A 298 8.63 1.83 17.39
C MET A 298 9.81 1.02 17.96
N TYR A 299 9.92 -0.27 17.63
CA TYR A 299 10.97 -1.16 18.15
C TYR A 299 12.31 -1.03 17.39
N CYS A 300 12.57 0.15 16.83
CA CYS A 300 13.74 0.39 15.99
C CYS A 300 14.94 0.78 16.85
N THR A 301 15.97 -0.07 16.86
CA THR A 301 17.29 0.17 17.44
C THR A 301 18.35 0.18 16.32
N PRO A 302 19.59 0.64 16.61
CA PRO A 302 20.69 0.56 15.63
C PRO A 302 20.96 -0.86 15.09
N SER A 303 20.61 -1.90 15.86
CA SER A 303 20.88 -3.31 15.52
C SER A 303 19.66 -4.07 15.02
N TYR A 304 18.45 -3.57 15.25
CA TYR A 304 17.21 -4.23 14.88
C TYR A 304 16.10 -3.21 14.61
N CYS A 305 15.56 -3.19 13.40
CA CYS A 305 14.46 -2.30 13.04
C CYS A 305 13.44 -3.07 12.18
N PRO A 306 12.37 -3.59 12.79
CA PRO A 306 11.40 -4.41 12.08
C PRO A 306 10.54 -3.57 11.14
N THR A 307 10.05 -4.18 10.06
CA THR A 307 9.09 -3.56 9.16
C THR A 307 7.67 -3.70 9.71
N PRO A 308 6.78 -2.71 9.50
CA PRO A 308 5.38 -2.83 9.92
C PRO A 308 4.73 -4.08 9.35
N ILE A 309 4.12 -4.87 10.24
CA ILE A 309 3.35 -6.06 9.89
C ILE A 309 2.02 -5.62 9.28
N TYR A 310 1.33 -4.67 9.90
CA TYR A 310 0.12 -4.05 9.36
C TYR A 310 0.46 -2.76 8.63
N ARG A 311 -0.07 -2.62 7.41
CA ARG A 311 0.23 -1.48 6.50
C ARG A 311 -1.02 -0.78 6.00
N GLY A 312 -2.19 -1.35 6.25
CA GLY A 312 -3.50 -0.79 5.93
C GLY A 312 -3.99 0.21 6.97
N VAL A 313 -5.16 0.76 6.71
CA VAL A 313 -5.90 1.61 7.65
C VAL A 313 -6.52 0.71 8.73
N PRO A 314 -6.36 1.02 10.04
CA PRO A 314 -6.79 0.12 11.10
C PRO A 314 -8.30 0.05 11.32
N PHE A 315 -9.09 0.91 10.69
CA PHE A 315 -10.54 0.97 10.85
C PHE A 315 -11.29 -0.26 10.30
N PHE A 316 -10.63 -1.11 9.49
CA PHE A 316 -11.17 -2.40 9.04
C PHE A 316 -11.28 -3.45 10.17
N GLN A 317 -10.77 -3.14 11.36
CA GLN A 317 -11.06 -3.89 12.60
C GLN A 317 -12.50 -3.70 13.10
N ALA A 318 -13.23 -2.71 12.58
CA ALA A 318 -14.64 -2.53 12.89
C ALA A 318 -15.52 -3.43 12.01
N ASN A 319 -16.68 -3.86 12.51
CA ASN A 319 -17.65 -4.60 11.71
C ASN A 319 -18.31 -3.72 10.64
N LEU A 320 -18.42 -2.42 10.91
CA LEU A 320 -18.91 -1.41 9.98
C LEU A 320 -17.92 -0.26 9.95
N TYR A 321 -17.53 0.14 8.75
CA TYR A 321 -16.63 1.27 8.53
C TYR A 321 -17.07 2.05 7.31
N ASN A 322 -17.30 3.34 7.50
CA ASN A 322 -17.60 4.29 6.44
C ASN A 322 -16.47 5.31 6.37
N ARG A 323 -15.94 5.51 5.17
CA ARG A 323 -14.97 6.55 4.85
C ARG A 323 -15.56 7.47 3.80
N PHE A 324 -15.62 8.75 4.12
CA PHE A 324 -16.05 9.79 3.19
C PHE A 324 -14.91 10.76 2.95
N ASP A 325 -14.45 10.81 1.71
CA ASP A 325 -13.38 11.70 1.26
C ASP A 325 -14.00 12.84 0.43
N PHE A 326 -13.79 14.08 0.85
CA PHE A 326 -13.94 15.25 0.00
C PHE A 326 -12.55 15.71 -0.43
N TYR A 327 -12.32 15.87 -1.73
CA TYR A 327 -10.98 16.20 -2.22
C TYR A 327 -10.95 17.20 -3.36
N TYR A 328 -9.80 17.86 -3.47
CA TYR A 328 -9.42 18.63 -4.65
C TYR A 328 -8.12 18.06 -5.23
N ASN A 329 -8.10 17.82 -6.54
CA ASN A 329 -6.97 17.28 -7.26
C ASN A 329 -6.64 18.16 -8.47
N TRP A 330 -5.54 18.90 -8.37
CA TRP A 330 -4.96 19.66 -9.46
C TRP A 330 -3.74 18.92 -10.02
N LYS A 331 -3.64 18.84 -11.35
CA LYS A 331 -2.51 18.18 -12.01
C LYS A 331 -2.21 18.82 -13.36
N ASN A 332 -0.93 18.91 -13.67
CA ASN A 332 -0.42 19.19 -15.01
C ASN A 332 0.72 18.20 -15.37
N ASP A 333 1.48 18.49 -16.41
CA ASP A 333 2.54 17.60 -16.94
C ASP A 333 3.73 17.38 -15.99
N PHE A 334 3.98 18.30 -15.07
CA PHE A 334 5.18 18.31 -14.22
C PHE A 334 4.88 18.45 -12.72
N ALA A 335 3.64 18.73 -12.34
CA ALA A 335 3.25 18.92 -10.96
C ALA A 335 1.84 18.40 -10.70
N SER A 336 1.61 17.93 -9.47
CA SER A 336 0.27 17.59 -8.99
C SER A 336 0.14 17.94 -7.53
N VAL A 337 -1.01 18.50 -7.16
CA VAL A 337 -1.42 18.79 -5.78
C VAL A 337 -2.74 18.10 -5.54
N ARG A 338 -2.81 17.28 -4.51
CA ARG A 338 -4.06 16.66 -4.05
C ARG A 338 -4.24 16.92 -2.57
N ILE A 339 -5.41 17.42 -2.19
CA ILE A 339 -5.82 17.65 -0.81
C ILE A 339 -7.09 16.83 -0.58
N ASN A 340 -7.11 16.00 0.47
CA ASN A 340 -8.26 15.19 0.85
C ASN A 340 -8.62 15.50 2.31
N PHE A 341 -9.89 15.76 2.57
CA PHE A 341 -10.51 15.76 3.89
C PHE A 341 -11.29 14.47 4.04
N VAL A 342 -10.99 13.71 5.09
CA VAL A 342 -11.45 12.33 5.23
C VAL A 342 -12.17 12.20 6.56
N LEU A 343 -13.44 11.81 6.48
CA LEU A 343 -14.32 11.52 7.60
C LEU A 343 -14.43 10.00 7.72
N ASN A 344 -14.05 9.46 8.87
CA ASN A 344 -14.14 8.05 9.18
C ASN A 344 -15.20 7.85 10.25
N ALA A 345 -16.16 6.95 10.02
CA ALA A 345 -17.12 6.51 11.01
C ALA A 345 -17.06 4.98 11.13
N MET A 346 -16.99 4.46 12.35
CA MET A 346 -16.79 3.04 12.62
C MET A 346 -17.65 2.53 13.77
N ARG A 347 -18.13 1.28 13.68
CA ARG A 347 -18.95 0.64 14.73
C ARG A 347 -18.56 -0.82 14.94
N GLY A 348 -18.37 -1.17 16.22
CA GLY A 348 -17.96 -2.51 16.68
C GLY A 348 -19.11 -3.53 16.74
N GLY A 349 -19.87 -3.68 15.66
CA GLY A 349 -20.96 -4.64 15.56
C GLY A 349 -22.13 -4.12 14.74
N PHE A 350 -23.13 -5.00 14.55
CA PHE A 350 -24.38 -4.66 13.85
C PHE A 350 -25.50 -4.21 14.79
N ASP A 351 -25.31 -4.36 16.10
CA ASP A 351 -26.25 -3.83 17.09
C ASP A 351 -26.32 -2.30 16.99
N ARG A 352 -27.53 -1.78 16.92
CA ARG A 352 -27.82 -0.35 16.85
C ARG A 352 -27.56 0.38 18.18
N SER A 353 -27.52 -0.36 19.29
CA SER A 353 -27.20 0.19 20.61
C SER A 353 -25.73 0.62 20.73
N LEU A 354 -24.85 0.05 19.91
CA LEU A 354 -23.42 0.34 19.94
C LEU A 354 -23.14 1.71 19.31
N PRO A 355 -22.37 2.58 19.98
CA PRO A 355 -22.07 3.91 19.48
C PRO A 355 -21.17 3.84 18.25
N TRP A 356 -21.34 4.80 17.34
CA TRP A 356 -20.35 5.09 16.30
C TRP A 356 -19.17 5.82 16.93
N SER A 357 -17.96 5.43 16.55
CA SER A 357 -16.75 6.22 16.76
C SER A 357 -16.42 6.98 15.48
N GLU A 358 -15.85 8.17 15.61
CA GLU A 358 -15.53 9.03 14.47
C GLU A 358 -14.07 9.48 14.52
N SER A 359 -13.49 9.71 13.35
CA SER A 359 -12.16 10.28 13.20
C SER A 359 -12.02 11.10 11.92
N TYR A 360 -11.19 12.13 12.00
CA TYR A 360 -10.91 13.06 10.93
C TYR A 360 -9.46 12.89 10.46
N GLN A 361 -9.24 12.94 9.15
CA GLN A 361 -7.89 12.93 8.57
C GLN A 361 -7.78 13.93 7.43
N VAL A 362 -6.63 14.59 7.34
CA VAL A 362 -6.27 15.46 6.22
C VAL A 362 -5.05 14.86 5.53
N TYR A 363 -5.16 14.66 4.22
CA TYR A 363 -4.03 14.24 3.39
C TYR A 363 -3.70 15.34 2.39
N MET A 364 -2.44 15.70 2.29
CA MET A 364 -1.94 16.55 1.21
C MET A 364 -0.75 15.88 0.54
N THR A 365 -0.83 15.74 -0.78
CA THR A 365 0.28 15.23 -1.59
C THR A 365 0.65 16.27 -2.62
N VAL A 366 1.94 16.61 -2.66
CA VAL A 366 2.53 17.45 -3.71
C VAL A 366 3.59 16.63 -4.41
N ALA A 367 3.45 16.43 -5.71
CA ALA A 367 4.45 15.80 -6.55
C ALA A 367 4.97 16.82 -7.57
N PHE A 368 6.27 16.73 -7.85
CA PHE A 368 6.95 17.57 -8.81
C PHE A 368 7.94 16.70 -9.60
N ASP A 369 7.90 16.83 -10.92
CA ASP A 369 8.76 16.14 -11.87
C ASP A 369 9.60 17.18 -12.63
N PRO A 370 10.84 17.43 -12.18
CA PRO A 370 11.70 18.42 -12.82
C PRO A 370 12.07 18.04 -14.25
N TYR A 371 12.12 16.75 -14.58
CA TYR A 371 12.48 16.29 -15.92
C TYR A 371 11.43 16.72 -16.96
N ASN A 372 10.15 16.54 -16.64
CA ASN A 372 9.07 16.99 -17.51
C ASN A 372 9.01 18.51 -17.62
N LEU A 373 9.28 19.24 -16.53
CA LEU A 373 9.36 20.70 -16.56
C LEU A 373 10.46 21.17 -17.53
N ILE A 374 11.67 20.63 -17.39
CA ILE A 374 12.82 20.99 -18.24
C ILE A 374 12.53 20.65 -19.69
N ASN A 375 12.01 19.46 -19.98
CA ASN A 375 11.63 19.08 -21.36
C ASN A 375 10.57 20.02 -21.95
N LYS A 376 9.60 20.46 -21.15
CA LYS A 376 8.56 21.38 -21.61
C LYS A 376 9.12 22.78 -21.90
N ILE A 377 10.09 23.25 -21.11
CA ILE A 377 10.80 24.51 -21.35
C ILE A 377 11.71 24.38 -22.58
N ALA A 378 12.44 23.27 -22.71
CA ALA A 378 13.38 23.02 -23.80
C ALA A 378 12.70 22.85 -25.16
N ARG A 379 11.52 22.21 -25.23
CA ARG A 379 10.72 22.05 -26.47
C ARG A 379 9.98 23.31 -26.92
N LYS A 380 9.94 24.35 -26.09
CA LYS A 380 9.36 25.66 -26.42
C LYS A 380 10.37 26.63 -27.05
N LYS A 381 11.65 26.25 -27.09
CA LYS A 381 12.67 26.84 -27.96
C LYS A 381 12.77 26.00 -29.22
#